data_AF-A0AB73K663-F1
#
_entry.id   AF-A0AB73K663-F1
#
_cell.length_a   1.000
_cell.length_b   1.000
_cell.length_c   1.000
_cell.angle_alpha   90.00
_cell.angle_beta   90.00
_cell.angle_gamma   90.00
#
_symmetry.space_group_name_H-M   'P 1'
#
loop_
_entity.id
_entity.type
_entity.pdbx_description
1 polymer ?
#
loop_
_entity_poly.entity_id
_entity_poly.type
_entity_poly.pdbx_seq_one_letter_code
_entity_poly.pdbx_strand_id
1 'polypeptide(L)'
;MKKENFLNKIIRKLKKLFSKSKINKTLGKASPCVTLMSESKSETEGEFSPSATLGIQSQSYTKGDLSPSATLGYNSKSKTDGWFSPSATLEENSKSQTQGVCSPCTTLGKISESRTEGSYSHSATFGDHSQSYTKGESAYSVTLGKYSLSSTKGKNSITCTVGNRSIVKAHHGLVIIVKYDKNNNPLTAYSALVGGKILDVTIEPDKYYGFDKIGKFRMFTEDEVLEIVRPFY
;
A
#
# COMPACT_ATOMS: atom_id res chain seq x y z
N MET A 1 51.67 24.37 10.89
CA MET A 1 50.43 23.63 10.52
C MET A 1 50.50 22.20 11.02
N LYS A 2 49.54 21.71 11.82
CA LYS A 2 49.45 20.28 12.17
C LYS A 2 48.88 19.50 10.98
N LYS A 3 49.56 18.44 10.53
CA LYS A 3 49.04 17.56 9.45
C LYS A 3 47.79 16.81 9.93
N GLU A 4 46.72 16.83 9.13
CA GLU A 4 45.51 16.02 9.36
C GLU A 4 45.90 14.53 9.28
N ASN A 5 45.73 13.76 10.36
CA ASN A 5 45.97 12.31 10.35
C ASN A 5 45.00 11.63 9.37
N PHE A 6 45.49 10.64 8.62
CA PHE A 6 44.77 9.85 7.64
C PHE A 6 43.40 9.34 8.14
N LEU A 7 43.33 8.92 9.41
CA LEU A 7 42.09 8.48 10.05
C LEU A 7 41.00 9.58 10.08
N ASN A 8 41.37 10.83 10.41
CA ASN A 8 40.44 11.96 10.41
C ASN A 8 39.96 12.31 8.99
N LYS A 9 40.83 12.15 7.99
CA LYS A 9 40.50 12.32 6.57
C LYS A 9 39.49 11.26 6.09
N ILE A 10 39.58 10.02 6.59
CA ILE A 10 38.58 8.96 6.36
C ILE A 10 37.26 9.29 7.05
N ILE A 11 37.28 9.61 8.36
CA ILE A 11 36.07 9.96 9.12
C ILE A 11 35.34 11.14 8.48
N ARG A 12 36.07 12.16 8.00
CA ARG A 12 35.52 13.31 7.28
C ARG A 12 34.92 12.94 5.92
N LYS A 13 35.52 12.00 5.17
CA LYS A 13 34.93 11.46 3.94
C LYS A 13 33.65 10.68 4.23
N LEU A 14 33.64 9.80 5.24
CA LEU A 14 32.46 9.02 5.63
C LEU A 14 31.32 9.92 6.07
N LYS A 15 31.56 10.89 6.97
CA LYS A 15 30.54 11.89 7.37
C LYS A 15 29.97 12.64 6.16
N LYS A 16 30.81 12.99 5.17
CA LYS A 16 30.39 13.67 3.93
C LYS A 16 29.61 12.77 2.94
N LEU A 17 29.81 11.45 3.00
CA LEU A 17 29.03 10.46 2.24
C LEU A 17 27.65 10.26 2.89
N PHE A 18 27.61 10.01 4.21
CA PHE A 18 26.37 9.84 4.96
C PHE A 18 25.53 11.13 5.00
N SER A 19 26.14 12.32 4.95
CA SER A 19 25.40 13.58 4.83
C SER A 19 24.95 13.94 3.40
N LYS A 20 25.18 13.06 2.40
CA LYS A 20 24.89 13.33 0.98
C LYS A 20 24.56 12.05 0.19
N SER A 21 23.82 11.09 0.75
CA SER A 21 23.56 9.81 0.05
C SER A 21 22.94 10.06 -1.34
N LYS A 22 23.65 9.65 -2.40
CA LYS A 22 23.39 10.01 -3.81
C LYS A 22 23.73 8.86 -4.76
N ILE A 23 23.11 7.70 -4.57
CA ILE A 23 22.78 6.82 -5.70
C ILE A 23 21.26 6.91 -5.80
N ASN A 24 20.80 7.64 -6.82
CA ASN A 24 19.39 7.95 -7.01
C ASN A 24 18.84 7.35 -8.32
N LYS A 25 19.71 6.77 -9.15
CA LYS A 25 19.35 6.00 -10.34
C LYS A 25 20.38 4.89 -10.59
N THR A 26 19.94 3.67 -10.80
CA THR A 26 20.74 2.56 -11.32
C THR A 26 20.12 2.00 -12.59
N LEU A 27 20.95 1.48 -13.49
CA LEU A 27 20.55 1.02 -14.83
C LEU A 27 21.23 -0.30 -15.16
N GLY A 28 20.48 -1.23 -15.78
CA GLY A 28 20.98 -2.50 -16.25
C GLY A 28 20.57 -3.68 -15.38
N LYS A 29 20.90 -4.90 -15.84
CA LYS A 29 20.62 -6.15 -15.13
C LYS A 29 21.44 -6.22 -13.83
N ALA A 30 20.83 -6.71 -12.75
CA ALA A 30 21.45 -6.88 -11.44
C ALA A 30 22.03 -5.56 -10.86
N SER A 31 21.27 -4.47 -10.93
CA SER A 31 21.69 -3.12 -10.54
C SER A 31 20.89 -2.57 -9.35
N PRO A 32 21.15 -3.06 -8.11
CA PRO A 32 20.40 -2.68 -6.91
C PRO A 32 20.69 -1.25 -6.43
N CYS A 33 19.74 -0.63 -5.73
CA CYS A 33 19.86 0.72 -5.16
C CYS A 33 19.48 0.78 -3.68
N VAL A 34 20.10 1.69 -2.92
CA VAL A 34 19.76 2.00 -1.52
C VAL A 34 19.82 3.52 -1.30
N THR A 35 18.79 4.09 -0.69
CA THR A 35 18.67 5.53 -0.44
C THR A 35 18.23 5.80 1.00
N LEU A 36 18.75 6.87 1.61
CA LEU A 36 18.32 7.36 2.92
C LEU A 36 18.06 8.88 2.93
N MET A 37 17.34 9.35 3.96
CA MET A 37 17.03 10.75 4.31
C MET A 37 18.23 11.71 4.13
N SER A 38 18.06 13.00 3.84
CA SER A 38 16.86 13.79 3.52
C SER A 38 17.15 14.62 2.23
N GLU A 39 16.27 14.77 1.22
CA GLU A 39 14.84 14.47 1.16
C GLU A 39 14.39 13.36 0.19
N SER A 40 15.32 12.44 -0.15
CA SER A 40 15.09 11.04 -0.60
C SER A 40 14.32 10.78 -1.91
N LYS A 41 15.01 10.15 -2.88
CA LYS A 41 14.46 9.50 -4.08
C LYS A 41 15.38 8.36 -4.54
N SER A 42 14.83 7.19 -4.89
CA SER A 42 15.54 6.13 -5.63
C SER A 42 14.84 5.79 -6.94
N GLU A 43 15.62 5.44 -7.95
CA GLU A 43 15.17 4.89 -9.23
C GLU A 43 16.05 3.69 -9.60
N THR A 44 15.44 2.64 -10.12
CA THR A 44 16.16 1.45 -10.64
C THR A 44 15.47 1.02 -11.93
N GLU A 45 16.25 0.73 -12.97
CA GLU A 45 15.71 0.20 -14.23
C GLU A 45 16.55 -0.98 -14.73
N GLY A 46 15.95 -2.16 -14.68
CA GLY A 46 16.54 -3.42 -15.11
C GLY A 46 15.97 -4.63 -14.37
N GLU A 47 16.26 -5.81 -14.90
CA GLU A 47 15.94 -7.10 -14.30
C GLU A 47 16.85 -7.36 -13.08
N PHE A 48 16.31 -7.91 -11.99
CA PHE A 48 17.05 -8.14 -10.72
C PHE A 48 17.62 -6.87 -10.06
N SER A 49 16.92 -5.74 -10.14
CA SER A 49 17.39 -4.43 -9.66
C SER A 49 16.51 -3.92 -8.50
N PRO A 50 16.66 -4.49 -7.28
CA PRO A 50 15.86 -4.10 -6.12
C PRO A 50 16.21 -2.70 -5.60
N SER A 51 15.27 -2.03 -4.93
CA SER A 51 15.50 -0.74 -4.27
C SER A 51 15.06 -0.72 -2.81
N ALA A 52 15.84 -0.05 -1.95
CA ALA A 52 15.45 0.27 -0.57
C ALA A 52 15.54 1.79 -0.31
N THR A 53 14.56 2.39 0.36
CA THR A 53 14.54 3.83 0.70
C THR A 53 14.06 4.11 2.12
N LEU A 54 14.89 4.69 2.97
CA LEU A 54 14.52 5.13 4.33
C LEU A 54 14.55 6.66 4.41
N GLY A 55 13.42 7.36 4.24
CA GLY A 55 13.39 8.79 3.88
C GLY A 55 12.93 9.79 4.96
N ILE A 56 13.22 11.07 4.71
CA ILE A 56 12.51 12.29 5.17
C ILE A 56 12.75 13.25 4.00
N GLN A 57 12.09 13.20 2.84
CA GLN A 57 10.65 13.10 2.63
C GLN A 57 10.21 12.02 1.60
N SER A 58 11.01 10.97 1.39
CA SER A 58 10.72 9.70 0.68
C SER A 58 10.29 9.68 -0.80
N GLN A 59 10.80 8.68 -1.53
CA GLN A 59 10.32 8.17 -2.83
C GLN A 59 11.18 6.96 -3.26
N SER A 60 10.56 5.90 -3.78
CA SER A 60 11.25 4.88 -4.59
C SER A 60 10.49 4.54 -5.87
N TYR A 61 11.24 4.24 -6.93
CA TYR A 61 10.73 3.70 -8.18
C TYR A 61 11.60 2.54 -8.65
N THR A 62 10.99 1.40 -8.97
CA THR A 62 11.67 0.29 -9.65
C THR A 62 10.94 -0.07 -10.93
N LYS A 63 11.71 -0.37 -11.97
CA LYS A 63 11.19 -0.82 -13.26
C LYS A 63 12.00 -2.01 -13.76
N GLY A 64 11.31 -3.08 -14.12
CA GLY A 64 11.90 -4.35 -14.55
C GLY A 64 11.46 -5.50 -13.66
N ASP A 65 11.70 -6.71 -14.14
CA ASP A 65 11.24 -7.94 -13.51
C ASP A 65 12.19 -8.35 -12.36
N LEU A 66 11.62 -8.95 -11.32
CA LEU A 66 12.35 -9.40 -10.12
C LEU A 66 13.05 -8.23 -9.39
N SER A 67 12.43 -7.04 -9.42
CA SER A 67 12.97 -5.77 -8.91
C SER A 67 12.09 -5.21 -7.78
N PRO A 68 12.11 -5.82 -6.58
CA PRO A 68 11.28 -5.40 -5.44
C PRO A 68 11.69 -4.04 -4.88
N SER A 69 10.76 -3.37 -4.19
CA SER A 69 11.01 -2.10 -3.51
C SER A 69 10.55 -2.09 -2.06
N ALA A 70 11.33 -1.44 -1.19
CA ALA A 70 10.95 -1.18 0.20
C ALA A 70 11.17 0.30 0.57
N THR A 71 10.19 0.95 1.19
CA THR A 71 10.26 2.33 1.67
C THR A 71 9.83 2.45 3.14
N LEU A 72 10.50 3.30 3.93
CA LEU A 72 10.19 3.58 5.34
C LEU A 72 10.34 5.11 5.57
N GLY A 73 9.31 5.77 6.09
CA GLY A 73 9.08 7.23 5.95
C GLY A 73 9.82 8.15 6.91
N TYR A 74 9.62 9.47 6.87
CA TYR A 74 8.65 10.35 6.17
C TYR A 74 9.00 10.64 4.68
N ASN A 75 8.21 11.22 3.75
CA ASN A 75 6.77 11.41 3.60
C ASN A 75 6.31 10.41 2.50
N SER A 76 6.22 9.16 2.92
CA SER A 76 6.41 7.90 2.18
C SER A 76 5.74 7.71 0.81
N LYS A 77 6.52 7.27 -0.19
CA LYS A 77 6.04 6.72 -1.48
C LYS A 77 6.94 5.59 -2.01
N SER A 78 6.35 4.52 -2.54
CA SER A 78 7.03 3.49 -3.34
C SER A 78 6.23 3.16 -4.60
N LYS A 79 6.90 2.94 -5.73
CA LYS A 79 6.29 2.41 -6.96
C LYS A 79 7.17 1.32 -7.57
N THR A 80 6.59 0.20 -7.99
CA THR A 80 7.26 -0.80 -8.84
C THR A 80 6.48 -1.04 -10.13
N ASP A 81 7.19 -1.44 -11.18
CA ASP A 81 6.63 -1.79 -12.49
C ASP A 81 7.41 -2.96 -13.11
N GLY A 82 6.82 -4.16 -13.10
CA GLY A 82 7.46 -5.39 -13.59
C GLY A 82 6.83 -6.67 -13.02
N TRP A 83 7.25 -7.81 -13.56
CA TRP A 83 6.86 -9.14 -13.10
C TRP A 83 7.62 -9.52 -11.83
N PHE A 84 6.92 -10.05 -10.82
CA PHE A 84 7.50 -10.39 -9.51
C PHE A 84 8.28 -9.24 -8.84
N SER A 85 7.75 -8.02 -8.94
CA SER A 85 8.36 -6.80 -8.39
C SER A 85 7.49 -6.23 -7.26
N PRO A 86 7.48 -6.84 -6.06
CA PRO A 86 6.66 -6.41 -4.94
C PRO A 86 7.10 -5.07 -4.33
N SER A 87 6.19 -4.39 -3.63
CA SER A 87 6.43 -3.11 -2.96
C SER A 87 6.00 -3.13 -1.50
N ALA A 88 6.82 -2.58 -0.59
CA ALA A 88 6.44 -2.35 0.80
C ALA A 88 6.70 -0.89 1.20
N THR A 89 5.75 -0.23 1.88
CA THR A 89 5.93 1.13 2.41
C THR A 89 5.45 1.24 3.85
N LEU A 90 6.22 1.85 4.75
CA LEU A 90 5.83 2.06 6.14
C LEU A 90 6.00 3.54 6.56
N GLU A 91 5.13 3.96 7.50
CA GLU A 91 4.75 5.32 7.96
C GLU A 91 5.83 6.42 7.87
N GLU A 92 5.50 7.67 7.55
CA GLU A 92 4.21 8.38 7.32
C GLU A 92 4.39 9.23 6.03
N ASN A 93 3.41 9.80 5.30
CA ASN A 93 2.01 9.45 5.08
C ASN A 93 1.97 8.49 3.89
N SER A 94 1.92 7.19 4.17
CA SER A 94 2.48 6.20 3.26
C SER A 94 1.61 5.84 2.07
N LYS A 95 2.22 5.86 0.88
CA LYS A 95 1.64 5.32 -0.36
C LYS A 95 2.54 4.24 -0.96
N SER A 96 1.94 3.20 -1.53
CA SER A 96 2.65 2.15 -2.25
C SER A 96 1.87 1.77 -3.51
N GLN A 97 2.57 1.63 -4.64
CA GLN A 97 1.98 1.19 -5.90
C GLN A 97 2.81 0.08 -6.54
N THR A 98 2.15 -0.89 -7.16
CA THR A 98 2.77 -1.90 -8.01
C THR A 98 2.02 -1.99 -9.34
N GLN A 99 2.74 -2.30 -10.40
CA GLN A 99 2.21 -2.64 -11.70
C GLN A 99 2.95 -3.86 -12.24
N GLY A 100 2.24 -4.77 -12.90
CA GLY A 100 2.77 -6.05 -13.37
C GLY A 100 2.22 -7.25 -12.61
N VAL A 101 2.50 -8.45 -13.13
CA VAL A 101 1.94 -9.73 -12.65
C VAL A 101 2.75 -10.26 -11.46
N CYS A 102 2.06 -10.89 -10.49
CA CYS A 102 2.67 -11.42 -9.26
C CYS A 102 3.45 -10.37 -8.43
N SER A 103 3.00 -9.11 -8.45
CA SER A 103 3.68 -7.98 -7.80
C SER A 103 2.82 -7.43 -6.64
N PRO A 104 2.88 -8.03 -5.44
CA PRO A 104 2.09 -7.59 -4.29
C PRO A 104 2.64 -6.32 -3.61
N CYS A 105 1.76 -5.62 -2.90
CA CYS A 105 1.95 -4.26 -2.41
C CYS A 105 1.40 -4.11 -0.98
N THR A 106 2.27 -3.81 -0.01
CA THR A 106 1.90 -3.65 1.40
C THR A 106 2.19 -2.24 1.90
N THR A 107 1.26 -1.65 2.65
CA THR A 107 1.47 -0.38 3.35
C THR A 107 1.07 -0.45 4.83
N LEU A 108 1.90 0.11 5.72
CA LEU A 108 1.51 0.48 7.09
C LEU A 108 1.37 2.01 7.17
N GLY A 109 0.32 2.50 7.83
CA GLY A 109 0.08 3.94 8.05
C GLY A 109 -1.26 4.25 8.70
N LYS A 110 -1.30 5.16 9.69
CA LYS A 110 -2.57 5.74 10.19
C LYS A 110 -3.36 6.52 9.13
N ILE A 111 -2.72 6.91 8.04
CA ILE A 111 -3.35 7.37 6.79
C ILE A 111 -2.50 6.76 5.68
N SER A 112 -3.00 5.70 5.04
CA SER A 112 -2.20 4.89 4.12
C SER A 112 -2.93 4.44 2.86
N GLU A 113 -2.18 4.30 1.78
CA GLU A 113 -2.70 3.82 0.49
C GLU A 113 -1.80 2.70 -0.06
N SER A 114 -2.41 1.66 -0.61
CA SER A 114 -1.76 0.62 -1.43
C SER A 114 -2.57 0.42 -2.71
N ARG A 115 -1.89 0.34 -3.87
CA ARG A 115 -2.52 0.08 -5.17
C ARG A 115 -1.76 -0.98 -5.96
N THR A 116 -2.46 -1.99 -6.50
CA THR A 116 -1.88 -2.97 -7.43
C THR A 116 -2.62 -3.00 -8.76
N GLU A 117 -1.88 -3.14 -9.86
CA GLU A 117 -2.43 -3.40 -11.19
C GLU A 117 -1.70 -4.58 -11.87
N GLY A 118 -2.35 -5.75 -11.89
CA GLY A 118 -1.85 -6.97 -12.53
C GLY A 118 -2.49 -8.24 -11.96
N SER A 119 -2.49 -9.32 -12.74
CA SER A 119 -2.99 -10.62 -12.28
C SER A 119 -2.08 -11.19 -11.18
N TYR A 120 -2.68 -11.83 -10.17
CA TYR A 120 -1.98 -12.33 -8.97
C TYR A 120 -1.21 -11.23 -8.19
N SER A 121 -1.58 -9.95 -8.35
CA SER A 121 -0.90 -8.81 -7.70
C SER A 121 -1.77 -8.20 -6.61
N HIS A 122 -1.34 -8.33 -5.37
CA HIS A 122 -2.21 -8.19 -4.20
C HIS A 122 -1.93 -6.92 -3.39
N SER A 123 -2.95 -6.21 -2.92
CA SER A 123 -2.83 -5.03 -2.07
C SER A 123 -3.19 -5.35 -0.61
N ALA A 124 -2.39 -4.86 0.34
CA ALA A 124 -2.72 -4.87 1.76
C ALA A 124 -2.37 -3.52 2.40
N THR A 125 -3.27 -2.97 3.22
CA THR A 125 -2.97 -1.82 4.09
C THR A 125 -3.36 -2.07 5.54
N PHE A 126 -2.58 -1.47 6.44
CA PHE A 126 -2.69 -1.66 7.88
C PHE A 126 -2.64 -0.30 8.57
N GLY A 127 -3.58 -0.06 9.48
CA GLY A 127 -3.79 1.21 10.16
C GLY A 127 -5.20 1.76 9.94
N ASP A 128 -5.63 2.70 10.78
CA ASP A 128 -6.91 3.40 10.58
C ASP A 128 -6.87 4.22 9.26
N HIS A 129 -8.03 4.64 8.76
CA HIS A 129 -8.22 5.47 7.55
C HIS A 129 -7.43 4.99 6.31
N SER A 130 -7.19 3.68 6.22
CA SER A 130 -6.30 3.09 5.22
C SER A 130 -7.06 2.59 4.01
N GLN A 131 -6.42 2.60 2.84
CA GLN A 131 -7.10 2.33 1.58
C GLN A 131 -6.30 1.34 0.72
N SER A 132 -6.91 0.23 0.37
CA SER A 132 -6.32 -0.83 -0.45
C SER A 132 -7.10 -0.94 -1.76
N TYR A 133 -6.39 -0.89 -2.88
CA TYR A 133 -6.96 -0.96 -4.22
C TYR A 133 -6.24 -2.00 -5.07
N THR A 134 -7.00 -2.89 -5.71
CA THR A 134 -6.45 -3.96 -6.54
C THR A 134 -7.20 -4.07 -7.86
N LYS A 135 -6.48 -4.12 -8.98
CA LYS A 135 -7.04 -4.39 -10.31
C LYS A 135 -6.27 -5.51 -10.99
N GLY A 136 -6.91 -6.67 -11.18
CA GLY A 136 -6.28 -7.86 -11.73
C GLY A 136 -7.08 -9.13 -11.49
N GLU A 137 -6.84 -10.14 -12.32
CA GLU A 137 -7.43 -11.47 -12.13
C GLU A 137 -6.73 -12.23 -10.99
N SER A 138 -7.50 -12.99 -10.21
CA SER A 138 -7.01 -13.78 -9.07
C SER A 138 -6.20 -12.94 -8.05
N ALA A 139 -6.56 -11.67 -7.92
CA ALA A 139 -5.88 -10.67 -7.09
C ALA A 139 -6.70 -10.35 -5.82
N TYR A 140 -6.08 -9.83 -4.76
CA TYR A 140 -6.82 -9.52 -3.52
C TYR A 140 -6.42 -8.17 -2.93
N SER A 141 -7.38 -7.53 -2.26
CA SER A 141 -7.25 -6.22 -1.63
C SER A 141 -7.72 -6.33 -0.17
N VAL A 142 -6.89 -5.91 0.78
CA VAL A 142 -7.16 -6.06 2.22
C VAL A 142 -6.88 -4.76 2.97
N THR A 143 -7.79 -4.34 3.85
CA THR A 143 -7.49 -3.32 4.87
C THR A 143 -7.75 -3.82 6.29
N LEU A 144 -6.80 -3.62 7.19
CA LEU A 144 -6.96 -3.84 8.63
C LEU A 144 -6.85 -2.51 9.38
N GLY A 145 -7.93 -2.05 10.00
CA GLY A 145 -8.00 -0.78 10.73
C GLY A 145 -9.32 -0.03 10.51
N LYS A 146 -9.69 0.86 11.42
CA LYS A 146 -10.99 1.54 11.42
C LYS A 146 -11.11 2.51 10.24
N TYR A 147 -12.33 2.76 9.77
CA TYR A 147 -12.62 3.75 8.72
C TYR A 147 -11.88 3.50 7.39
N SER A 148 -11.52 2.24 7.13
CA SER A 148 -10.69 1.86 5.97
C SER A 148 -11.53 1.47 4.75
N LEU A 149 -10.94 1.47 3.56
CA LEU A 149 -11.60 1.11 2.30
C LEU A 149 -10.80 0.05 1.53
N SER A 150 -11.41 -1.10 1.25
CA SER A 150 -10.81 -2.11 0.36
C SER A 150 -11.61 -2.26 -0.94
N SER A 151 -10.92 -2.25 -2.08
CA SER A 151 -11.53 -2.16 -3.41
C SER A 151 -10.88 -3.10 -4.43
N THR A 152 -11.69 -3.89 -5.14
CA THR A 152 -11.19 -4.83 -6.17
C THR A 152 -11.87 -4.67 -7.55
N LYS A 153 -11.07 -4.84 -8.61
CA LYS A 153 -11.56 -5.01 -9.99
C LYS A 153 -10.83 -6.14 -10.72
N GLY A 154 -11.44 -7.33 -10.76
CA GLY A 154 -11.00 -8.41 -11.66
C GLY A 154 -11.66 -9.75 -11.35
N LYS A 155 -11.61 -10.69 -12.31
CA LYS A 155 -12.17 -12.04 -12.11
C LYS A 155 -11.47 -12.74 -10.94
N ASN A 156 -12.21 -13.54 -10.19
CA ASN A 156 -11.71 -14.29 -9.03
C ASN A 156 -10.99 -13.43 -7.97
N SER A 157 -11.26 -12.12 -7.94
CA SER A 157 -10.63 -11.24 -6.94
C SER A 157 -11.31 -11.31 -5.58
N ILE A 158 -10.60 -10.93 -4.51
CA ILE A 158 -11.13 -10.93 -3.14
C ILE A 158 -10.89 -9.55 -2.51
N THR A 159 -11.95 -8.88 -2.08
CA THR A 159 -11.85 -7.68 -1.22
C THR A 159 -12.20 -8.03 0.22
N CYS A 160 -11.38 -7.60 1.17
CA CYS A 160 -11.60 -7.82 2.60
C CYS A 160 -11.36 -6.53 3.40
N THR A 161 -12.23 -6.25 4.37
CA THR A 161 -11.96 -5.26 5.42
C THR A 161 -12.18 -5.81 6.82
N VAL A 162 -11.22 -5.57 7.70
CA VAL A 162 -11.26 -5.91 9.13
C VAL A 162 -10.98 -4.66 9.95
N GLY A 163 -12.05 -3.89 10.21
CA GLY A 163 -11.98 -2.73 11.10
C GLY A 163 -13.34 -2.06 11.22
N ASN A 164 -13.62 -1.46 12.37
CA ASN A 164 -14.92 -0.83 12.59
C ASN A 164 -15.15 0.31 11.58
N ARG A 165 -16.38 0.40 11.05
CA ARG A 165 -16.80 1.38 10.03
C ARG A 165 -15.94 1.37 8.75
N SER A 166 -15.39 0.22 8.39
CA SER A 166 -14.73 0.03 7.08
C SER A 166 -15.73 -0.23 5.96
N ILE A 167 -15.30 0.05 4.74
CA ILE A 167 -16.08 -0.02 3.51
C ILE A 167 -15.42 -0.99 2.52
N VAL A 168 -16.22 -1.79 1.83
CA VAL A 168 -15.80 -2.67 0.73
C VAL A 168 -16.40 -2.23 -0.60
N LYS A 169 -15.62 -2.40 -1.69
CA LYS A 169 -16.09 -2.29 -3.07
C LYS A 169 -15.50 -3.42 -3.91
N ALA A 170 -16.30 -3.99 -4.81
CA ALA A 170 -15.86 -5.00 -5.76
C ALA A 170 -16.63 -4.89 -7.07
N HIS A 171 -15.94 -5.07 -8.20
CA HIS A 171 -16.61 -5.28 -9.49
C HIS A 171 -16.96 -6.75 -9.73
N HIS A 172 -16.17 -7.68 -9.20
CA HIS A 172 -16.34 -9.12 -9.34
C HIS A 172 -15.75 -9.84 -8.11
N GLY A 173 -15.99 -11.14 -7.99
CA GLY A 173 -15.32 -11.98 -6.99
C GLY A 173 -15.94 -11.87 -5.61
N LEU A 174 -15.15 -12.16 -4.57
CA LEU A 174 -15.60 -12.29 -3.19
C LEU A 174 -15.44 -10.99 -2.41
N VAL A 175 -16.50 -10.60 -1.71
CA VAL A 175 -16.48 -9.53 -0.68
C VAL A 175 -16.45 -10.19 0.70
N ILE A 176 -15.58 -9.71 1.59
CA ILE A 176 -15.52 -10.10 3.00
C ILE A 176 -15.52 -8.84 3.88
N ILE A 177 -16.38 -8.79 4.90
CA ILE A 177 -16.46 -7.65 5.83
C ILE A 177 -16.84 -8.10 7.25
N VAL A 178 -16.16 -7.54 8.25
CA VAL A 178 -16.41 -7.84 9.66
C VAL A 178 -17.36 -6.82 10.30
N LYS A 179 -18.42 -7.30 10.95
CA LYS A 179 -19.29 -6.50 11.83
C LYS A 179 -18.63 -6.33 13.20
N TYR A 180 -18.75 -5.14 13.78
CA TYR A 180 -18.25 -4.81 15.11
C TYR A 180 -19.39 -4.41 16.06
N ASP A 181 -19.15 -4.53 17.37
CA ASP A 181 -20.01 -3.95 18.39
C ASP A 181 -19.68 -2.46 18.67
N LYS A 182 -20.46 -1.84 19.55
CA LYS A 182 -20.27 -0.45 20.00
C LYS A 182 -18.92 -0.20 20.72
N ASN A 183 -18.27 -1.24 21.21
CA ASN A 183 -16.99 -1.18 21.92
C ASN A 183 -15.78 -1.42 20.97
N ASN A 184 -16.03 -1.67 19.68
CA ASN A 184 -15.05 -2.10 18.67
C ASN A 184 -14.56 -3.56 18.80
N ASN A 185 -15.31 -4.44 19.46
CA ASN A 185 -15.06 -5.88 19.40
C ASN A 185 -15.58 -6.44 18.07
N PRO A 186 -14.83 -7.31 17.36
CA PRO A 186 -15.35 -8.01 16.19
C PRO A 186 -16.44 -9.01 16.61
N LEU A 187 -17.52 -9.07 15.85
CA LEU A 187 -18.67 -9.96 16.12
C LEU A 187 -18.74 -11.12 15.12
N THR A 188 -18.77 -10.80 13.82
CA THR A 188 -19.00 -11.79 12.77
C THR A 188 -18.42 -11.31 11.45
N ALA A 189 -17.72 -12.19 10.74
CA ALA A 189 -17.32 -11.96 9.36
C ALA A 189 -18.45 -12.41 8.42
N TYR A 190 -18.86 -11.53 7.52
CA TYR A 190 -19.80 -11.82 6.44
C TYR A 190 -19.05 -11.90 5.12
N SER A 191 -19.52 -12.74 4.21
CA SER A 191 -18.99 -12.78 2.85
C SER A 191 -20.04 -13.15 1.82
N ALA A 192 -19.87 -12.65 0.60
CA ALA A 192 -20.67 -13.02 -0.56
C ALA A 192 -19.88 -12.75 -1.84
N LEU A 193 -20.16 -13.51 -2.90
CA LEU A 193 -19.74 -13.12 -4.24
C LEU A 193 -20.54 -11.88 -4.69
N VAL A 194 -19.95 -11.05 -5.55
CA VAL A 194 -20.69 -9.99 -6.27
C VAL A 194 -21.84 -10.63 -7.05
N GLY A 195 -23.05 -10.07 -6.92
CA GLY A 195 -24.33 -10.66 -7.35
C GLY A 195 -25.05 -11.48 -6.27
N GLY A 196 -24.33 -11.92 -5.24
CA GLY A 196 -24.87 -12.57 -4.04
C GLY A 196 -25.39 -11.57 -3.00
N LYS A 197 -25.73 -12.08 -1.80
CA LYS A 197 -26.27 -11.27 -0.70
C LYS A 197 -25.43 -11.37 0.57
N ILE A 198 -25.31 -10.25 1.28
CA ILE A 198 -24.91 -10.20 2.69
C ILE A 198 -26.11 -9.68 3.48
N LEU A 199 -26.62 -10.49 4.40
CA LEU A 199 -27.93 -10.27 5.01
C LEU A 199 -28.98 -10.07 3.90
N ASP A 200 -29.84 -9.07 4.00
CA ASP A 200 -30.87 -8.78 3.00
C ASP A 200 -30.39 -7.91 1.81
N VAL A 201 -29.10 -7.56 1.77
CA VAL A 201 -28.53 -6.63 0.77
C VAL A 201 -27.79 -7.39 -0.33
N THR A 202 -28.23 -7.20 -1.57
CA THR A 202 -27.51 -7.68 -2.76
C THR A 202 -26.24 -6.85 -2.98
N ILE A 203 -25.12 -7.53 -3.25
CA ILE A 203 -23.82 -6.92 -3.55
C ILE A 203 -23.73 -6.64 -5.06
N GLU A 204 -24.05 -5.43 -5.47
CA GLU A 204 -23.93 -4.98 -6.86
C GLU A 204 -22.47 -4.62 -7.21
N PRO A 205 -22.06 -4.80 -8.48
CA PRO A 205 -20.73 -4.43 -8.92
C PRO A 205 -20.48 -2.91 -8.79
N ASP A 206 -19.27 -2.56 -8.40
CA ASP A 206 -18.75 -1.19 -8.28
C ASP A 206 -19.47 -0.26 -7.28
N LYS A 207 -20.39 -0.79 -6.47
CA LYS A 207 -20.98 -0.07 -5.32
C LYS A 207 -20.13 -0.23 -4.06
N TYR A 208 -20.34 0.66 -3.10
CA TYR A 208 -19.68 0.64 -1.79
C TYR A 208 -20.63 0.07 -0.74
N TYR A 209 -20.16 -0.84 0.10
CA TYR A 209 -20.93 -1.46 1.17
C TYR A 209 -20.19 -1.42 2.50
N GLY A 210 -20.95 -1.39 3.59
CA GLY A 210 -20.40 -1.34 4.94
C GLY A 210 -21.44 -1.56 6.03
N PHE A 211 -20.98 -1.54 7.28
CA PHE A 211 -21.87 -1.39 8.43
C PHE A 211 -21.93 0.09 8.84
N ASP A 212 -23.14 0.63 8.97
CA ASP A 212 -23.35 2.01 9.38
C ASP A 212 -23.22 2.20 10.91
N LYS A 213 -23.48 3.43 11.37
CA LYS A 213 -23.36 3.84 12.78
C LYS A 213 -24.23 3.03 13.75
N ILE A 214 -25.30 2.39 13.27
CA ILE A 214 -26.20 1.54 14.07
C ILE A 214 -25.96 0.04 13.83
N GLY A 215 -24.93 -0.33 13.06
CA GLY A 215 -24.58 -1.72 12.76
C GLY A 215 -25.51 -2.40 11.75
N LYS A 216 -26.24 -1.62 10.93
CA LYS A 216 -26.98 -2.12 9.77
C LYS A 216 -26.05 -2.21 8.57
N PHE A 217 -26.07 -3.34 7.86
CA PHE A 217 -25.35 -3.47 6.60
C PHE A 217 -26.13 -2.77 5.49
N ARG A 218 -25.45 -1.95 4.67
CA ARG A 218 -26.08 -1.24 3.54
C ARG A 218 -25.07 -0.79 2.49
N MET A 219 -25.61 -0.33 1.36
CA MET A 219 -24.87 0.47 0.38
C MET A 219 -24.60 1.88 0.92
N PHE A 220 -23.49 2.48 0.50
CA PHE A 220 -23.11 3.87 0.77
C PHE A 220 -22.97 4.68 -0.53
N THR A 221 -23.26 5.98 -0.48
CA THR A 221 -22.95 6.91 -1.58
C THR A 221 -21.46 7.26 -1.58
N GLU A 222 -20.95 7.85 -2.67
CA GLU A 222 -19.55 8.27 -2.74
C GLU A 222 -19.23 9.36 -1.70
N ASP A 223 -20.17 10.28 -1.46
CA ASP A 223 -20.05 11.33 -0.44
C ASP A 223 -19.96 10.75 0.99
N GLU A 224 -20.82 9.78 1.33
CA GLU A 224 -20.76 9.11 2.63
C GLU A 224 -19.45 8.34 2.83
N VAL A 225 -18.91 7.74 1.76
CA VAL A 225 -17.60 7.07 1.81
C VAL A 225 -16.50 8.09 2.03
N LEU A 226 -16.53 9.24 1.35
CA LEU A 226 -15.57 10.32 1.56
C LEU A 226 -15.57 10.85 3.00
N GLU A 227 -16.74 11.03 3.62
CA GLU A 227 -16.88 11.40 5.04
C GLU A 227 -16.29 10.35 6.00
N ILE A 228 -16.31 9.07 5.62
CA ILE A 228 -15.78 7.98 6.45
C ILE A 228 -14.25 7.89 6.31
N VAL A 229 -13.74 7.86 5.08
CA VAL A 229 -12.35 7.46 4.81
C VAL A 229 -11.34 8.61 4.81
N ARG A 230 -11.80 9.88 4.82
CA ARG A 230 -10.93 11.07 4.90
C ARG A 230 -11.05 11.75 6.26
N PRO A 231 -10.11 11.53 7.19
CA PRO A 231 -10.08 12.25 8.45
C PRO A 231 -9.54 13.67 8.21
N PHE A 232 -10.46 14.61 8.03
CA PHE A 232 -10.23 16.07 8.00
C PHE A 232 -9.52 16.59 6.72
N TYR A 233 -9.95 17.80 6.30
CA TYR A 233 -9.26 18.69 5.37
C TYR A 233 -8.50 19.74 6.18
#